data_AF-N9PRE9-F1
#
_entry.id   AF-N9PRE9-F1
#
_cell.length_a   1.000
_cell.length_b   1.000
_cell.length_c   1.000
_cell.angle_alpha   90.00
_cell.angle_beta   90.00
_cell.angle_gamma   90.00
#
_symmetry.space_group_name_H-M   'P 1'
#
loop_
_entity.id
_entity.type
_entity.pdbx_description
1 polymer ?
#
loop_
_entity_poly.entity_id
_entity_poly.type
_entity_poly.pdbx_seq_one_letter_code
_entity_poly.pdbx_strand_id
1 'polypeptide(L)' 'MIQDADLRYLIILCAQGRVMDGMHRVAKASLLQQKDILAVQFEQTPEPDFINVNQDDLDYED' A
#
# COMPACT_ATOMS: atom_id res chain seq x y z
N MET A 1 -4.27 11.75 7.31
CA MET A 1 -3.99 11.12 8.63
C MET A 1 -4.50 9.67 8.60
N ILE A 2 -4.18 8.81 9.59
CA ILE A 2 -4.76 7.45 9.68
C ILE A 2 -6.30 7.52 9.71
N GLN A 3 -6.86 8.49 10.43
CA GLN A 3 -8.32 8.65 10.58
C GLN A 3 -9.04 8.94 9.27
N ASP A 4 -8.39 9.61 8.33
CA ASP A 4 -8.97 9.98 7.03
C ASP A 4 -8.90 8.85 6.00
N ALA A 5 -8.20 7.74 6.32
CA ALA A 5 -8.07 6.62 5.41
C ALA A 5 -9.44 5.95 5.19
N ASP A 6 -9.84 5.80 3.94
CA ASP A 6 -11.10 5.16 3.58
C ASP A 6 -10.90 3.64 3.41
N LEU A 7 -11.61 2.86 4.22
CA LEU A 7 -11.51 1.40 4.27
C LEU A 7 -12.26 0.69 3.13
N ARG A 8 -12.97 1.44 2.28
CA ARG A 8 -13.60 0.91 1.05
C ARG A 8 -12.56 0.57 -0.03
N TYR A 9 -11.39 1.19 0.02
CA TYR A 9 -10.30 0.91 -0.92
C TYR A 9 -9.42 -0.24 -0.42
N LEU A 10 -8.99 -1.08 -1.35
CA LEU A 10 -8.18 -2.26 -1.04
C LEU A 10 -6.77 -1.85 -0.60
N ILE A 11 -6.13 -2.70 0.20
CA ILE A 11 -4.67 -2.65 0.39
C ILE A 11 -3.98 -3.50 -0.68
N ILE A 12 -2.71 -3.22 -0.94
CA ILE A 12 -1.90 -3.99 -1.89
C ILE A 12 -0.89 -4.81 -1.11
N LEU A 13 -0.85 -6.11 -1.39
CA LEU A 13 0.13 -7.04 -0.83
C LEU A 13 1.11 -7.52 -1.91
N CYS A 14 2.38 -7.68 -1.53
CA CYS A 14 3.35 -8.37 -2.36
C CYS A 14 3.09 -9.88 -2.41
N ALA A 15 3.81 -10.61 -3.25
CA ALA A 15 3.65 -12.07 -3.38
C ALA A 15 3.88 -12.85 -2.07
N GLN A 16 4.60 -12.27 -1.10
CA GLN A 16 4.81 -12.85 0.23
C GLN A 16 3.80 -12.38 1.29
N GLY A 17 2.74 -11.67 0.90
CA GLY A 17 1.69 -11.19 1.81
C GLY A 17 2.08 -9.97 2.64
N ARG A 18 3.19 -9.28 2.33
CA ARG A 18 3.58 -8.03 3.02
C ARG A 18 2.88 -6.83 2.38
N VAL A 19 2.55 -5.83 3.19
CA VAL A 19 1.90 -4.60 2.74
C VAL A 19 2.84 -3.80 1.84
N MET A 20 2.40 -3.50 0.63
CA MET A 20 3.06 -2.57 -0.31
C MET A 20 2.38 -1.20 -0.28
N ASP A 21 1.05 -1.16 -0.28
CA ASP A 21 0.25 0.05 -0.18
C ASP A 21 -0.91 -0.12 0.80
N GLY A 22 -1.32 0.98 1.43
CA GLY A 22 -2.48 1.02 2.32
C GLY A 22 -2.16 0.86 3.81
N MET A 23 -0.93 1.13 4.24
CA MET A 23 -0.53 1.05 5.67
C MET A 23 -1.46 1.85 6.60
N HIS A 24 -1.92 3.04 6.19
CA HIS A 24 -2.90 3.81 6.96
C HIS A 24 -4.25 3.10 7.09
N ARG A 25 -4.70 2.39 6.05
CA ARG A 25 -5.95 1.61 6.07
C ARG A 25 -5.82 0.41 7.01
N VAL A 26 -4.68 -0.30 6.97
CA VAL A 26 -4.37 -1.38 7.92
C VAL A 26 -4.35 -0.88 9.37
N ALA A 27 -3.67 0.24 9.62
CA ALA A 27 -3.60 0.83 10.96
C ALA A 27 -5.00 1.24 11.46
N LYS A 28 -5.83 1.86 10.61
CA LYS A 28 -7.21 2.23 10.96
C LYS A 28 -8.08 1.00 11.25
N ALA A 29 -8.01 -0.04 10.43
CA ALA A 29 -8.75 -1.29 10.65
C ALA A 29 -8.36 -1.95 11.99
N SER A 30 -7.06 -1.96 12.31
CA SER A 30 -6.54 -2.44 13.60
C SER A 30 -7.06 -1.62 14.79
N LEU A 31 -7.05 -0.29 14.70
CA LEU A 31 -7.62 0.60 15.74
C LEU A 31 -9.12 0.37 15.96
N LEU A 32 -9.86 0.04 14.89
CA LEU A 32 -11.28 -0.27 14.93
C LEU A 32 -11.58 -1.73 15.30
N GLN A 33 -10.55 -2.53 15.63
CA GLN A 33 -10.67 -3.95 15.94
C GLN A 33 -11.37 -4.78 14.84
N GLN A 34 -11.25 -4.34 13.58
CA GLN A 34 -11.73 -5.12 12.44
C GLN A 34 -10.81 -6.31 12.22
N LYS A 35 -11.42 -7.49 12.07
CA LYS A 35 -10.67 -8.75 11.87
C LYS A 35 -10.19 -8.91 10.44
N ASP A 36 -10.93 -8.34 9.49
CA ASP A 36 -10.72 -8.53 8.05
C ASP A 36 -10.61 -7.16 7.35
N ILE A 37 -9.81 -7.11 6.30
CA ILE A 37 -9.66 -5.94 5.42
C ILE A 37 -9.53 -6.41 3.97
N LEU A 38 -10.10 -5.65 3.05
CA LEU A 38 -10.03 -5.95 1.62
C LEU A 38 -8.58 -5.75 1.11
N ALA A 39 -8.07 -6.76 0.41
CA ALA A 39 -6.71 -6.75 -0.14
C ALA A 39 -6.67 -7.34 -1.55
N VAL A 40 -5.78 -6.83 -2.38
CA VAL A 40 -5.32 -7.49 -3.61
C VAL A 40 -3.87 -7.89 -3.39
N GLN A 41 -3.55 -9.15 -3.69
CA GLN A 41 -2.19 -9.68 -3.59
C GLN A 41 -1.65 -9.96 -4.99
N PHE A 42 -0.44 -9.46 -5.27
CA PHE A 42 0.25 -9.83 -6.50
C PHE A 42 0.71 -11.29 -6.44
N GLU A 43 0.54 -12.02 -7.54
CA GLU A 43 1.10 -13.38 -7.67
C GLU A 43 2.63 -13.36 -7.71
N GLN A 44 3.20 -12.36 -8.39
CA GLN A 44 4.63 -12.07 -8.44
C GLN A 44 4.84 -10.59 -8.12
N THR A 45 5.73 -10.29 -7.16
CA THR A 45 6.09 -8.89 -6.86
C THR A 45 6.85 -8.31 -8.04
N PRO A 46 6.40 -7.18 -8.63
CA PRO A 46 7.15 -6.54 -9.71
C PRO A 46 8.48 -6.01 -9.18
N GLU A 47 9.49 -5.99 -10.05
CA GLU A 47 10.73 -5.26 -9.76
C GLU A 47 10.45 -3.76 -9.69
N PRO A 48 11.16 -3.00 -8.84
CA PRO A 48 11.00 -1.56 -8.79
C PRO A 48 11.50 -0.92 -10.09
N ASP A 49 10.76 0.07 -10.59
CA ASP A 49 11.18 0.86 -11.76
C ASP A 49 12.46 1.64 -11.47
N PHE A 50 12.62 2.11 -10.23
CA PHE A 50 13.79 2.86 -9.77
C PHE A 50 14.18 2.47 -8.34
N ILE A 51 15.49 2.41 -8.06
CA ILE A 51 16.05 2.14 -6.74
C ILE A 51 17.06 3.23 -6.41
N ASN A 52 16.86 3.92 -5.29
CA ASN A 52 17.81 4.91 -4.76
C ASN A 52 18.14 6.06 -5.73
N VAL A 53 17.16 6.48 -6.52
CA VAL A 53 17.25 7.67 -7.39
C VAL A 53 16.81 8.92 -6.63
N ASN A 54 17.33 10.08 -6.99
CA ASN A 54 16.82 11.34 -6.45
C ASN A 54 15.41 11.57 -6.98
N GLN A 55 14.52 12.12 -6.15
CA GLN A 55 13.18 12.47 -6.55
C GLN A 55 13.16 13.46 -7.72
N ASP A 56 14.13 14.39 -7.76
CA ASP A 56 14.26 15.37 -8.83
C ASP A 56 14.64 14.74 -10.20
N ASP A 57 15.13 13.49 -10.18
CA ASP A 57 15.50 12.73 -11.39
C ASP A 57 14.33 11.86 -11.91
N LEU A 58 13.17 11.89 -11.26
CA LEU A 58 11.99 11.12 -11.65
C LEU A 58 11.13 11.92 -12.63
N ASP A 59 10.82 11.31 -13.77
CA ASP A 59 9.89 11.86 -14.78
C ASP A 59 8.44 11.73 -14.29
N TYR A 60 8.02 12.63 -13.39
CA TYR A 60 6.62 12.81 -13.07
C TYR A 60 5.97 13.64 -14.19
N GLU A 61 4.96 13.08 -14.88
CA GLU A 61 4.10 13.89 -15.75
C GLU A 61 3.29 14.88 -14.90
N ASP A 62 3.27 16.16 -15.31
CA ASP A 62 2.49 17.25 -14.68
C ASP A 62 0.97 17.03 -14.77
#